data_AF-A0A7G1I5D6-F1
#
_entry.id   AF-A0A7G1I5D6-F1
#
_cell.length_a   1.000
_cell.length_b   1.000
_cell.length_c   1.000
_cell.angle_alpha   90.00
_cell.angle_beta   90.00
_cell.angle_gamma   90.00
#
_symmetry.space_group_name_H-M   'P 1'
#
loop_
_entity.id
_entity.type
_entity.pdbx_description
1 polymer ?
#
loop_
_entity_poly.entity_id
_entity_poly.type
_entity_poly.pdbx_seq_one_letter_code
_entity_poly.pdbx_strand_id
1 'polypeptide(L)'
;MIEDAEGTRTPVIDASVHIFFPSNKDLRGFLREPFKSRGFPDYEMDWYGAPGGEYAPNAEGPNREYPGSSVELVADELFSKRGVDVAILHPMGRGIMPDRHLGSALHAAHNEMMVSRWLEHDEFGEKFRGTIRVNPDDIAGAVREIEKWRSHPRVVQIGVPLQSREVYGKPQFWPLWRPRPTRTCRWRFTSNPAKASDFRPRRPGTPAPTSNTSASWR
;
A
#
# COMPACT_ATOMS: atom_id res chain seq x y z
N MET A 1 3.11 10.25 20.92
CA MET A 1 2.16 9.79 21.96
C MET A 1 1.14 10.88 22.25
N ILE A 2 -0.14 10.53 22.33
CA ILE A 2 -1.22 11.40 22.84
C ILE A 2 -1.47 11.04 24.30
N GLU A 3 -1.58 12.04 25.16
CA GLU A 3 -1.95 11.88 26.56
C GLU A 3 -3.42 12.26 26.71
N ASP A 4 -4.23 11.36 27.27
CA ASP A 4 -5.64 11.65 27.57
C ASP A 4 -5.80 12.42 28.89
N ALA A 5 -7.03 12.81 29.22
CA ALA A 5 -7.33 13.58 30.43
C ALA A 5 -7.01 12.80 31.72
N GLU A 6 -6.95 11.47 31.62
CA GLU A 6 -6.63 10.53 32.69
C GLU A 6 -5.12 10.22 32.79
N GLY A 7 -4.29 10.80 31.91
CA GLY A 7 -2.83 10.61 31.89
C GLY A 7 -2.35 9.34 31.18
N THR A 8 -3.24 8.62 30.50
CA THR A 8 -2.88 7.45 29.68
C THR A 8 -2.21 7.91 28.40
N ARG A 9 -1.02 7.34 28.13
CA ARG A 9 -0.28 7.63 26.90
C ARG A 9 -0.59 6.59 25.83
N THR A 10 -1.14 7.05 24.72
CA THR A 10 -1.49 6.23 23.55
C THR A 10 -0.59 6.58 22.35
N PRO A 11 -0.03 5.60 21.62
CA PRO A 11 0.74 5.88 20.43
C PRO A 11 -0.14 6.48 19.31
N VAL A 12 0.40 7.47 18.62
CA VAL A 12 -0.10 8.01 17.37
C VAL A 12 0.26 7.03 16.26
N ILE A 13 -0.76 6.42 15.66
CA ILE A 13 -0.59 5.45 14.58
C ILE A 13 -1.02 6.08 13.27
N ASP A 14 -0.09 6.23 12.33
CA ASP A 14 -0.47 6.47 10.93
C ASP A 14 -0.94 5.14 10.34
N ALA A 15 -2.25 5.04 10.13
CA ALA A 15 -2.90 3.82 9.70
C ALA A 15 -2.71 3.51 8.21
N SER A 16 -2.15 4.41 7.40
CA SER A 16 -2.02 4.20 5.96
C SER A 16 -0.88 4.97 5.31
N VAL A 17 0.31 4.38 5.33
CA VAL A 17 1.48 4.89 4.60
C VAL A 17 1.73 4.04 3.36
N HIS A 18 1.91 4.68 2.21
CA HIS A 18 2.17 4.00 0.94
C HIS A 18 3.66 3.95 0.65
N ILE A 19 4.15 2.79 0.23
CA ILE A 19 5.56 2.57 -0.13
C ILE A 19 5.67 1.98 -1.53
N PHE A 20 6.77 2.30 -2.21
CA PHE A 20 6.99 2.01 -3.61
C PHE A 20 8.35 1.36 -3.83
N PHE A 21 8.49 0.67 -4.96
CA PHE A 21 9.81 0.36 -5.50
C PHE A 21 10.45 1.64 -6.05
N PRO A 22 11.78 1.82 -5.93
CA PRO A 22 12.47 2.95 -6.53
C PRO A 22 12.50 2.89 -8.06
N SER A 23 12.31 1.70 -8.66
CA SER A 23 12.20 1.53 -10.11
C SER A 23 11.66 0.16 -10.52
N ASN A 24 11.20 0.04 -11.76
CA ASN A 24 10.85 -1.26 -12.37
C ASN A 24 12.02 -2.25 -12.42
N LYS A 25 13.27 -1.76 -12.56
CA LYS A 25 14.46 -2.61 -12.53
C LYS A 25 14.62 -3.28 -11.17
N ASP A 26 14.34 -2.53 -10.11
CA ASP A 26 14.43 -3.02 -8.75
C ASP A 26 13.30 -4.02 -8.43
N LEU A 27 12.06 -3.73 -8.85
CA LEU A 27 10.94 -4.67 -8.78
C LEU A 27 11.27 -6.01 -9.46
N ARG A 28 11.92 -5.99 -10.64
CA ARG A 28 12.36 -7.23 -11.32
C ARG A 28 13.36 -8.05 -10.51
N GLY A 29 14.08 -7.45 -9.57
CA GLY A 29 14.94 -8.16 -8.62
C GLY A 29 14.18 -9.11 -7.71
N PHE A 30 12.93 -8.78 -7.37
CA PHE A 30 12.06 -9.57 -6.50
C PHE A 30 11.15 -10.54 -7.26
N LEU A 31 11.04 -10.42 -8.58
CA LEU A 31 10.25 -11.34 -9.38
C LEU A 31 11.01 -12.65 -9.64
N ARG A 32 10.25 -13.75 -9.72
CA ARG A 32 10.75 -15.08 -10.09
C ARG A 32 10.38 -15.38 -11.53
N GLU A 33 11.12 -16.26 -12.19
CA GLU A 33 10.69 -16.78 -13.49
C GLU A 33 9.36 -17.57 -13.36
N PRO A 34 8.46 -17.50 -14.35
CA PRO A 34 8.60 -16.81 -15.64
C PRO A 34 8.22 -15.31 -15.61
N PHE A 35 7.80 -14.77 -14.47
CA PHE A 35 7.26 -13.39 -14.39
C PHE A 35 8.34 -12.32 -14.48
N LYS A 36 9.57 -12.63 -14.06
CA LYS A 36 10.72 -11.73 -14.14
C LYS A 36 11.09 -11.37 -15.58
N SER A 37 11.08 -12.35 -16.48
CA SER A 37 11.39 -12.17 -17.90
C SER A 37 10.20 -11.65 -18.74
N ARG A 38 8.98 -11.73 -18.21
CA ARG A 38 7.78 -11.23 -18.90
C ARG A 38 7.68 -9.72 -18.87
N GLY A 39 7.09 -9.17 -19.93
CA GLY A 39 6.62 -7.78 -19.95
C GLY A 39 5.43 -7.63 -19.02
N PHE A 40 5.49 -6.65 -18.12
CA PHE A 40 4.36 -6.15 -17.37
C PHE A 40 4.26 -4.63 -17.60
N PRO A 41 3.04 -4.05 -17.62
CA PRO A 41 2.88 -2.60 -17.78
C PRO A 41 3.64 -1.87 -16.68
N ASP A 42 4.07 -0.64 -16.96
CA ASP A 42 4.67 0.18 -15.93
C ASP A 42 3.74 0.23 -14.71
N TYR A 43 4.31 -0.04 -13.55
CA TYR A 43 3.52 -0.25 -12.35
C TYR A 43 2.94 1.07 -11.82
N GLU A 44 3.54 2.18 -12.25
CA GLU A 44 3.06 3.54 -12.04
C GLU A 44 2.06 3.91 -13.16
N MET A 45 0.97 4.62 -12.81
CA MET A 45 -0.06 5.05 -13.77
C MET A 45 0.12 6.52 -14.14
N ASP A 46 0.49 6.78 -15.38
CA ASP A 46 0.38 8.10 -16.01
C ASP A 46 -0.99 8.40 -16.65
N TRP A 47 -1.99 7.50 -16.56
CA TRP A 47 -3.24 7.71 -17.32
C TRP A 47 -4.15 8.79 -16.73
N TYR A 48 -4.15 8.98 -15.40
CA TYR A 48 -4.93 10.05 -14.77
C TYR A 48 -4.34 10.45 -13.43
N GLY A 49 -3.58 11.55 -13.43
CA GLY A 49 -3.09 12.19 -12.22
C GLY A 49 -4.26 12.64 -11.34
N ALA A 50 -4.19 12.35 -10.03
CA ALA A 50 -5.16 12.91 -9.11
C ALA A 50 -5.14 14.45 -9.18
N PRO A 51 -6.30 15.12 -9.25
CA PRO A 51 -6.35 16.58 -9.17
C PRO A 51 -5.70 17.05 -7.86
N GLY A 52 -4.60 17.81 -7.96
CA GLY A 52 -3.81 18.27 -6.81
C GLY A 52 -2.48 17.55 -6.58
N GLY A 53 -2.14 16.56 -7.42
CA GLY A 53 -0.91 15.76 -7.29
C GLY A 53 -1.16 14.42 -6.58
N GLU A 54 -0.32 13.44 -6.88
CA GLU A 54 -0.48 12.06 -6.38
C GLU A 54 0.25 11.79 -5.07
N TYR A 55 1.23 12.64 -4.75
CA TYR A 55 2.12 12.49 -3.61
C TYR A 55 1.91 13.61 -2.60
N ALA A 56 2.25 13.31 -1.34
CA ALA A 56 2.32 14.35 -0.32
C ALA A 56 3.30 15.46 -0.76
N PRO A 57 3.06 16.73 -0.38
CA PRO A 57 4.00 17.80 -0.64
C PRO A 57 5.40 17.44 -0.13
N ASN A 58 6.44 17.73 -0.92
CA ASN A 58 7.85 17.46 -0.59
C ASN A 58 8.18 15.98 -0.33
N ALA A 59 7.41 15.05 -0.91
CA ALA A 59 7.70 13.62 -0.80
C ALA A 59 8.85 13.14 -1.70
N GLU A 60 9.31 13.97 -2.64
CA GLU A 60 10.52 13.70 -3.42
C GLU A 60 11.76 13.92 -2.54
N GLY A 61 12.71 12.99 -2.62
CA GLY A 61 13.97 13.13 -1.91
C GLY A 61 14.86 14.23 -2.47
N PRO A 62 15.94 14.60 -1.76
CA PRO A 62 16.85 15.67 -2.18
C PRO A 62 17.52 15.41 -3.54
N ASN A 63 17.65 14.15 -3.96
CA ASN A 63 18.19 13.74 -5.26
C ASN A 63 17.09 13.30 -6.24
N ARG A 64 15.83 13.72 -6.00
CA ARG A 64 14.65 13.29 -6.77
C ARG A 64 14.41 11.80 -6.66
N GLU A 65 14.72 11.22 -5.50
CA GLU A 65 14.33 9.86 -5.16
C GLU A 65 12.81 9.72 -5.26
N TYR A 66 12.38 8.54 -5.72
CA TYR A 66 10.97 8.28 -5.92
C TYR A 66 10.20 8.37 -4.58
N PRO A 67 9.06 9.08 -4.54
CA PRO A 67 8.28 9.21 -3.32
C PRO A 67 7.94 7.85 -2.69
N GLY A 68 8.23 7.70 -1.41
CA GLY A 68 7.93 6.46 -0.69
C GLY A 68 8.82 5.27 -1.04
N SER A 69 9.97 5.47 -1.70
CA SER A 69 10.91 4.38 -2.03
C SER A 69 12.14 4.26 -1.11
N SER A 70 12.41 5.25 -0.24
CA SER A 70 13.50 5.23 0.75
C SER A 70 12.91 5.15 2.16
N VAL A 71 13.46 4.25 2.96
CA VAL A 71 13.02 4.03 4.35
C VAL A 71 13.35 5.26 5.18
N GLU A 72 14.54 5.82 5.00
CA GLU A 72 15.09 6.94 5.77
C GLU A 72 14.28 8.21 5.52
N LEU A 73 13.98 8.51 4.25
CA LEU A 73 13.19 9.70 3.90
C LEU A 73 11.76 9.61 4.44
N VAL A 74 11.14 8.43 4.34
CA VAL A 74 9.79 8.21 4.89
C VAL A 74 9.80 8.21 6.43
N ALA A 75 10.81 7.61 7.06
CA ALA A 75 10.95 7.59 8.50
C ALA A 75 11.16 8.99 9.07
N ASP A 76 11.99 9.83 8.43
CA ASP A 76 12.17 11.22 8.82
C ASP A 76 10.86 12.02 8.72
N GLU A 77 10.15 11.87 7.61
CA GLU A 77 8.88 12.55 7.40
C GLU A 77 7.81 12.15 8.44
N LEU A 78 7.70 10.86 8.74
CA LEU A 78 6.68 10.37 9.67
C LEU A 78 7.06 10.59 11.13
N PHE A 79 8.26 10.19 11.51
CA PHE A 79 8.65 10.09 12.92
C PHE A 79 9.28 11.38 13.43
N SER A 80 10.08 12.08 12.61
CA SER A 80 10.73 13.32 13.03
C SER A 80 9.80 14.52 12.84
N LYS A 81 9.18 14.66 11.67
CA LYS A 81 8.41 15.87 11.31
C LYS A 81 6.95 15.81 11.73
N ARG A 82 6.28 14.67 11.54
CA ARG A 82 4.84 14.52 11.84
C ARG A 82 4.53 13.98 13.24
N GLY A 83 5.54 13.47 13.96
CA GLY A 83 5.38 12.97 15.33
C GLY A 83 4.55 11.67 15.43
N VAL A 84 4.55 10.87 14.36
CA VAL A 84 3.93 9.53 14.37
C VAL A 84 4.81 8.59 15.19
N ASP A 85 4.19 7.73 16.01
CA ASP A 85 4.94 6.74 16.80
C ASP A 85 5.07 5.40 16.05
N VAL A 86 4.02 5.00 15.31
CA VAL A 86 3.98 3.77 14.51
C VAL A 86 3.28 4.01 13.17
N ALA A 87 3.83 3.47 12.08
CA ALA A 87 3.26 3.59 10.75
C ALA A 87 2.89 2.24 10.14
N ILE A 88 1.68 2.14 9.56
CA ILE A 88 1.20 0.93 8.88
C ILE A 88 1.42 1.07 7.37
N LEU A 89 2.37 0.29 6.86
CA LEU A 89 2.83 0.30 5.49
C LEU A 89 1.91 -0.50 4.58
N HIS A 90 1.61 0.08 3.42
CA HIS A 90 0.89 -0.52 2.31
C HIS A 90 1.81 -0.54 1.10
N PRO A 91 2.37 -1.70 0.74
CA PRO A 91 3.19 -1.77 -0.45
C PRO A 91 2.29 -1.61 -1.66
N MET A 92 2.64 -0.66 -2.52
CA MET A 92 1.71 -0.21 -3.52
C MET A 92 1.39 -1.30 -4.54
N GLY A 93 0.11 -1.33 -4.89
CA GLY A 93 -0.59 -2.35 -5.65
C GLY A 93 -1.07 -1.77 -6.97
N ARG A 94 -0.92 -2.45 -8.11
CA ARG A 94 -1.90 -2.25 -9.19
C ARG A 94 -3.20 -2.93 -8.82
N GLY A 95 -4.30 -2.42 -9.39
CA GLY A 95 -5.62 -3.04 -9.27
C GLY A 95 -5.69 -4.40 -9.94
N ILE A 96 -6.89 -4.84 -10.30
CA ILE A 96 -7.12 -6.13 -10.93
C ILE A 96 -6.31 -6.25 -12.23
N MET A 97 -5.43 -7.26 -12.30
CA MET A 97 -4.63 -7.57 -13.49
C MET A 97 -5.34 -8.64 -14.33
N PRO A 98 -5.33 -8.55 -15.68
CA PRO A 98 -5.91 -9.59 -16.53
C PRO A 98 -5.26 -10.96 -16.34
N ASP A 99 -3.94 -11.00 -16.15
CA ASP A 99 -3.21 -12.21 -15.77
C ASP A 99 -3.15 -12.30 -14.23
N ARG A 100 -4.00 -13.17 -13.66
CA ARG A 100 -4.07 -13.38 -12.21
C ARG A 100 -2.76 -13.89 -11.62
N HIS A 101 -1.99 -14.69 -12.35
CA HIS A 101 -0.77 -15.29 -11.82
C HIS A 101 0.36 -14.25 -11.81
N LEU A 102 0.41 -13.37 -12.81
CA LEU A 102 1.26 -12.19 -12.79
C LEU A 102 0.87 -11.26 -11.63
N GLY A 103 -0.43 -11.01 -11.41
CA GLY A 103 -0.92 -10.22 -10.27
C GLY A 103 -0.48 -10.78 -8.92
N SER A 104 -0.59 -12.10 -8.72
CA SER A 104 -0.11 -12.79 -7.51
C SER A 104 1.41 -12.64 -7.35
N ALA A 105 2.20 -12.79 -8.42
CA ALA A 105 3.65 -12.66 -8.37
C ALA A 105 4.10 -11.23 -8.04
N LEU A 106 3.42 -10.21 -8.60
CA LEU A 106 3.69 -8.81 -8.30
C LEU A 106 3.38 -8.49 -6.83
N HIS A 107 2.24 -8.93 -6.31
CA HIS A 107 1.93 -8.75 -4.88
C HIS A 107 2.96 -9.43 -3.98
N ALA A 108 3.38 -10.65 -4.31
CA ALA A 108 4.40 -11.35 -3.54
C ALA A 108 5.75 -10.61 -3.53
N ALA A 109 6.16 -10.03 -4.66
CA ALA A 109 7.35 -9.19 -4.75
C ALA A 109 7.25 -7.92 -3.88
N HIS A 110 6.09 -7.26 -3.90
CA HIS A 110 5.82 -6.06 -3.10
C HIS A 110 5.81 -6.37 -1.59
N ASN A 111 5.21 -7.49 -1.19
CA ASN A 111 5.20 -7.94 0.19
C ASN A 111 6.62 -8.24 0.69
N GLU A 112 7.42 -8.94 -0.12
CA GLU A 112 8.80 -9.26 0.22
C GLU A 112 9.70 -8.03 0.29
N MET A 113 9.50 -7.04 -0.60
CA MET A 113 10.20 -5.75 -0.51
C MET A 113 9.85 -5.02 0.78
N MET A 114 8.56 -4.95 1.14
CA MET A 114 8.11 -4.36 2.39
C MET A 114 8.77 -5.05 3.59
N VAL A 115 8.75 -6.38 3.62
CA VAL A 115 9.33 -7.12 4.76
C VAL A 115 10.83 -6.90 4.84
N SER A 116 11.56 -7.22 3.78
CA SER A 116 13.03 -7.25 3.81
C SER A 116 13.68 -5.88 3.96
N ARG A 117 13.07 -4.82 3.40
CA ARG A 117 13.66 -3.47 3.45
C ARG A 117 13.09 -2.59 4.53
N TRP A 118 11.81 -2.71 4.82
CA TRP A 118 11.12 -1.77 5.72
C TRP A 118 10.92 -2.37 7.09
N LEU A 119 10.29 -3.55 7.16
CA LEU A 119 9.99 -4.16 8.45
C LEU A 119 11.26 -4.67 9.11
N GLU A 120 12.16 -5.29 8.35
CA GLU A 120 13.45 -5.83 8.84
C GLU A 120 14.58 -4.79 8.89
N HIS A 121 14.28 -3.52 8.63
CA HIS A 121 15.27 -2.45 8.74
C HIS A 121 15.80 -2.34 10.18
N ASP A 122 17.12 -2.29 10.35
CA ASP A 122 17.78 -2.32 11.65
C ASP A 122 17.33 -1.18 12.59
N GLU A 123 17.25 0.04 12.07
CA GLU A 123 16.90 1.22 12.86
C GLU A 123 15.38 1.47 12.99
N PHE A 124 14.65 1.45 11.86
CA PHE A 124 13.26 1.89 11.82
C PHE A 124 12.24 0.75 11.84
N GLY A 125 12.66 -0.51 11.68
CA GLY A 125 11.77 -1.65 11.51
C GLY A 125 10.75 -1.81 12.64
N GLU A 126 11.14 -1.53 13.89
CA GLU A 126 10.25 -1.60 15.05
C GLU A 126 9.11 -0.57 15.05
N LYS A 127 9.27 0.54 14.32
CA LYS A 127 8.25 1.58 14.18
C LYS A 127 7.29 1.32 13.01
N PHE A 128 7.58 0.32 12.17
CA PHE A 128 6.74 -0.04 11.04
C PHE A 128 5.90 -1.29 11.30
N ARG A 129 4.69 -1.30 10.75
CA ARG A 129 3.83 -2.49 10.66
C ARG A 129 3.40 -2.71 9.21
N GLY A 130 3.28 -3.95 8.80
CA GLY A 130 3.08 -4.31 7.40
C GLY A 130 1.67 -4.77 7.05
N THR A 131 1.28 -4.47 5.81
CA THR A 131 0.09 -4.98 5.14
C THR A 131 0.47 -5.97 4.05
N ILE A 132 0.03 -7.22 4.18
CA ILE A 132 0.23 -8.22 3.13
C ILE A 132 -0.84 -8.04 2.07
N ARG A 133 -0.43 -7.66 0.86
CA ARG A 133 -1.30 -7.54 -0.30
C ARG A 133 -1.54 -8.91 -0.90
N VAL A 134 -2.80 -9.21 -1.22
CA VAL A 134 -3.18 -10.49 -1.83
C VAL A 134 -4.02 -10.28 -3.09
N ASN A 135 -3.92 -11.22 -4.02
CA ASN A 135 -4.74 -11.21 -5.23
C ASN A 135 -6.04 -12.02 -5.01
N PRO A 136 -7.22 -11.37 -4.96
CA PRO A 136 -8.48 -12.09 -4.77
C PRO A 136 -8.92 -12.93 -5.98
N ASP A 137 -8.34 -12.72 -7.18
CA ASP A 137 -8.63 -13.54 -8.37
C ASP A 137 -7.88 -14.89 -8.36
N ASP A 138 -6.93 -15.06 -7.45
CA ASP A 138 -6.18 -16.30 -7.20
C ASP A 138 -6.24 -16.64 -5.71
N ILE A 139 -7.40 -17.14 -5.25
CA ILE A 139 -7.64 -17.47 -3.83
C ILE A 139 -6.59 -18.43 -3.27
N ALA A 140 -6.18 -19.43 -4.06
CA ALA A 140 -5.16 -20.37 -3.62
C ALA A 140 -3.80 -19.68 -3.44
N GLY A 141 -3.41 -18.80 -4.36
CA GLY A 141 -2.22 -17.95 -4.23
C GLY A 141 -2.28 -17.00 -3.04
N ALA A 142 -3.43 -16.34 -2.85
CA ALA A 142 -3.66 -15.43 -1.73
C ALA A 142 -3.54 -16.12 -0.37
N VAL A 143 -4.13 -17.31 -0.21
CA VAL A 143 -4.01 -18.10 1.03
C VAL A 143 -2.55 -18.52 1.28
N ARG A 144 -1.82 -18.95 0.25
CA ARG A 144 -0.39 -19.29 0.37
C ARG A 144 0.44 -18.08 0.83
N GLU A 145 0.16 -16.90 0.27
CA GLU A 145 0.87 -15.68 0.62
C GLU A 145 0.56 -15.23 2.06
N ILE A 146 -0.69 -15.36 2.52
CA ILE A 146 -1.06 -15.10 3.92
C ILE A 146 -0.31 -16.05 4.84
N GLU A 147 -0.33 -17.35 4.57
CA GLU A 147 0.34 -18.34 5.42
C GLU A 147 1.86 -18.15 5.45
N LYS A 148 2.48 -17.71 4.36
CA LYS A 148 3.91 -17.37 4.30
C LYS A 148 4.29 -16.31 5.34
N TRP A 149 3.47 -15.27 5.50
CA TRP A 149 3.80 -14.11 6.35
C TRP A 149 3.10 -14.11 7.71
N ARG A 150 2.28 -15.12 7.99
CA ARG A 150 1.40 -15.15 9.16
C ARG A 150 2.12 -15.16 10.50
N SER A 151 3.36 -15.66 10.56
CA SER A 151 4.18 -15.66 11.77
C SER A 151 5.05 -14.42 11.91
N HIS A 152 5.07 -13.51 10.93
CA HIS A 152 5.92 -12.34 10.99
C HIS A 152 5.39 -11.35 12.03
N PRO A 153 6.16 -10.99 13.07
CA PRO A 153 5.65 -10.25 14.23
C PRO A 153 5.19 -8.82 13.90
N ARG A 154 5.75 -8.22 12.84
CA ARG A 154 5.43 -6.86 12.42
C ARG A 154 4.37 -6.78 11.32
N VAL A 155 3.81 -7.92 10.88
CA VAL A 155 2.72 -7.95 9.90
C VAL A 155 1.39 -8.01 10.65
N VAL A 156 0.49 -7.04 10.38
CA VAL A 156 -0.73 -6.83 11.20
C VAL A 156 -2.03 -6.86 10.40
N GLN A 157 -1.96 -6.74 9.07
CA GLN A 157 -3.15 -6.65 8.24
C GLN A 157 -2.99 -7.32 6.87
N ILE A 158 -4.13 -7.68 6.29
CA ILE A 158 -4.26 -8.20 4.93
C ILE A 158 -4.93 -7.12 4.08
N GLY A 159 -4.26 -6.71 3.02
CA GLY A 159 -4.76 -5.74 2.07
C GLY A 159 -5.39 -6.44 0.87
N VAL A 160 -6.66 -6.16 0.63
CA VAL A 160 -7.37 -6.58 -0.59
C VAL A 160 -7.60 -5.33 -1.47
N PRO A 161 -7.69 -5.48 -2.81
CA PRO A 161 -8.03 -4.35 -3.67
C PRO A 161 -9.46 -3.90 -3.41
N LEU A 162 -9.74 -2.60 -3.47
CA LEU A 162 -11.11 -2.09 -3.34
C LEU A 162 -12.02 -2.62 -4.46
N GLN A 163 -11.49 -2.71 -5.68
CA GLN A 163 -12.18 -3.29 -6.82
C GLN A 163 -11.89 -4.79 -6.87
N SER A 164 -12.95 -5.58 -6.99
CA SER A 164 -12.90 -7.02 -7.24
C SER A 164 -13.87 -7.36 -8.36
N ARG A 165 -13.63 -8.48 -9.07
CA ARG A 165 -14.55 -8.97 -10.10
C ARG A 165 -15.91 -9.36 -9.53
N GLU A 166 -15.94 -9.68 -8.24
CA GLU A 166 -17.08 -10.20 -7.51
C GLU A 166 -17.12 -9.58 -6.11
N VAL A 167 -18.29 -9.40 -5.51
CA VAL A 167 -18.40 -8.82 -4.16
C VAL A 167 -17.83 -9.74 -3.07
N TYR A 168 -17.05 -9.17 -2.16
CA TYR A 168 -16.28 -9.88 -1.13
C TYR A 168 -17.09 -10.74 -0.14
N GLY A 169 -18.40 -10.53 -0.06
CA GLY A 169 -19.31 -11.35 0.75
C GLY A 169 -19.59 -12.75 0.16
N LYS A 170 -19.30 -12.98 -1.12
CA LYS A 170 -19.62 -14.26 -1.75
C LYS A 170 -18.74 -15.42 -1.23
N PRO A 171 -19.25 -16.68 -1.25
CA PRO A 171 -18.56 -17.83 -0.66
C PRO A 171 -17.15 -18.12 -1.16
N GLN A 172 -16.82 -17.75 -2.40
CA GLN A 172 -15.47 -17.96 -2.94
C GLN A 172 -14.38 -17.23 -2.16
N PHE A 173 -14.70 -16.15 -1.43
CA PHE A 173 -13.75 -15.38 -0.64
C PHE A 173 -13.64 -15.84 0.81
N TRP A 174 -14.51 -16.74 1.27
CA TRP A 174 -14.47 -17.26 2.65
C TRP A 174 -13.12 -17.82 3.10
N PRO A 175 -12.32 -18.47 2.23
CA PRO A 175 -10.96 -18.87 2.59
C PRO A 175 -10.05 -17.71 3.01
N LEU A 176 -10.29 -16.49 2.50
CA LEU A 176 -9.53 -15.30 2.88
C LEU A 176 -9.93 -14.76 4.25
N TRP A 177 -11.23 -14.82 4.59
CA TRP A 177 -11.76 -14.28 5.86
C TRP A 177 -11.57 -15.22 7.04
N ARG A 178 -11.34 -16.51 6.76
CA ARG A 178 -11.08 -17.54 7.77
C ARG A 178 -9.68 -18.12 7.62
N PRO A 179 -8.62 -17.31 7.68
CA PRO A 179 -7.29 -17.86 7.80
C PRO A 179 -7.21 -18.61 9.13
N ARG A 180 -6.33 -19.62 9.22
CA ARG A 180 -6.16 -20.35 10.47
C ARG A 180 -5.78 -19.33 11.58
N PRO A 181 -6.32 -19.43 12.80
CA PRO A 181 -6.00 -18.49 13.87
C PRO A 181 -4.56 -18.69 14.37
N THR A 182 -3.73 -17.65 14.38
CA THR A 182 -2.41 -17.65 15.05
C THR A 182 -2.50 -16.98 16.42
N ARG A 183 -1.59 -17.32 17.33
CA ARG A 183 -1.49 -16.70 18.68
C ARG A 183 -1.27 -15.19 18.66
N THR A 184 -0.81 -14.63 17.55
CA THR A 184 -0.24 -13.27 17.48
C THR A 184 -0.96 -12.32 16.53
N CYS A 185 -1.89 -12.78 15.68
CA CYS A 185 -2.40 -11.95 14.59
C CYS A 185 -3.93 -11.88 14.56
N ARG A 186 -4.46 -10.68 14.85
CA ARG A 186 -5.85 -10.31 14.60
C ARG A 186 -5.89 -9.54 13.28
N TRP A 187 -6.07 -10.27 12.18
CA TRP A 187 -6.02 -9.69 10.84
C TRP A 187 -7.08 -8.62 10.64
N ARG A 188 -6.64 -7.39 10.37
CA ARG A 188 -7.49 -6.34 9.82
C ARG A 188 -7.50 -6.47 8.31
N PHE A 189 -8.66 -6.27 7.69
CA PHE A 189 -8.77 -6.18 6.24
C PHE A 189 -8.92 -4.73 5.84
N THR A 190 -8.05 -4.27 4.95
CA THR A 190 -8.12 -2.93 4.37
C THR A 190 -8.39 -3.06 2.88
N SER A 191 -9.53 -2.51 2.45
CA SER A 191 -9.77 -2.21 1.06
C SER A 191 -9.18 -0.85 0.77
N ASN A 192 -8.07 -0.82 0.03
CA ASN A 192 -7.53 0.45 -0.42
C ASN A 192 -7.95 0.64 -1.89
N PRO A 193 -8.58 1.77 -2.27
CA PRO A 193 -8.43 2.22 -3.65
C PRO A 193 -6.93 2.29 -3.96
N ALA A 194 -6.55 2.16 -5.22
CA ALA A 194 -5.17 2.49 -5.61
C ALA A 194 -4.79 3.98 -5.36
N LYS A 195 -5.67 4.76 -4.69
CA LYS A 195 -5.63 6.23 -4.57
C LYS A 195 -6.28 6.69 -3.26
N ALA A 196 -5.52 7.21 -2.31
CA ALA A 196 -6.06 8.01 -1.22
C ALA A 196 -6.18 9.46 -1.71
N SER A 197 -7.37 9.88 -2.14
CA SER A 197 -7.69 11.28 -2.39
C SER A 197 -8.24 11.91 -1.11
N ASP A 198 -7.60 12.97 -0.62
CA ASP A 198 -8.08 13.77 0.50
C ASP A 198 -9.35 14.54 0.06
N PHE A 199 -10.51 13.91 0.21
CA PHE A 199 -11.79 14.61 0.05
C PHE A 199 -12.07 15.40 1.32
N ARG A 200 -11.62 16.66 1.36
CA ARG A 200 -12.19 17.63 2.30
C ARG A 200 -13.71 17.71 2.06
N PRO A 201 -14.55 17.57 3.10
CA PRO A 201 -16.00 17.70 2.93
C PRO A 201 -16.32 19.10 2.40
N ARG A 202 -16.91 19.17 1.19
CA ARG A 202 -17.40 20.42 0.62
C ARG A 202 -18.60 20.91 1.43
N ARG A 203 -18.60 22.18 1.82
CA ARG A 203 -19.82 22.84 2.30
C ARG A 203 -20.81 22.96 1.12
N PRO A 204 -22.12 22.72 1.34
CA PRO A 204 -23.11 22.89 0.27
C PRO A 204 -23.14 24.35 -0.19
N GLY A 205 -23.05 24.60 -1.51
CA GLY A 205 -23.32 25.92 -2.10
C GLY A 205 -22.17 26.61 -2.85
N THR A 206 -20.97 26.04 -2.95
CA THR A 206 -19.88 26.65 -3.74
C THR A 206 -19.92 26.20 -5.21
N PRO A 207 -20.03 27.10 -6.20
CA PRO A 207 -20.01 26.72 -7.61
C PRO A 207 -18.62 26.19 -8.03
N ALA A 208 -18.62 25.25 -8.98
CA ALA A 208 -17.40 24.63 -9.49
C ALA A 208 -16.53 25.66 -10.25
N PRO A 209 -15.19 25.62 -10.11
CA PRO A 209 -14.33 26.41 -10.98
C PRO A 209 -14.44 25.88 -12.42
N THR A 210 -14.78 26.78 -13.34
CA THR A 210 -14.77 26.53 -14.78
C THR A 210 -13.33 26.29 -15.23
N SER A 211 -12.99 25.07 -15.61
CA SER A 211 -11.75 24.78 -16.34
C SER A 211 -11.88 25.33 -17.76
N ASN A 212 -11.25 26.47 -18.00
CA ASN A 212 -11.13 27.07 -19.31
C ASN A 212 -9.99 26.35 -20.05
N THR A 213 -10.33 25.46 -20.99
CA THR A 213 -9.39 24.93 -21.97
C THR A 213 -10.03 25.03 -23.35
N SER A 214 -9.88 26.22 -23.95
CA SER A 214 -9.97 26.37 -25.40
C SER A 214 -8.75 25.72 -26.04
N ALA A 215 -8.95 24.68 -26.85
CA ALA A 215 -7.97 24.24 -27.83
C ALA A 215 -8.71 24.01 -29.16
N SER A 216 -8.41 24.89 -30.12
CA SER A 216 -8.87 24.85 -31.50
C SER A 216 -8.29 23.66 -32.24
N TRP A 217 -9.11 22.94 -32.99
CA TRP A 217 -8.68 21.89 -33.91
C TRP A 217 -8.53 22.46 -35.34
N ARG A 218 -7.44 22.07 -36.02
CA ARG A 218 -7.43 21.89 -37.48
C ARG A 218 -7.59 20.41 -37.75
#